data_AF-A0A523EB98-F1
#
_entry.id   AF-A0A523EB98-F1
#
_cell.length_a   1.000
_cell.length_b   1.000
_cell.length_c   1.000
_cell.angle_alpha   90.00
_cell.angle_beta   90.00
_cell.angle_gamma   90.00
#
_symmetry.space_group_name_H-M   'P 1'
#
loop_
_entity.id
_entity.type
_entity.pdbx_description
1 polymer ?
#
loop_
_entity_poly.entity_id
_entity_poly.type
_entity_poly.pdbx_seq_one_letter_code
_entity_poly.pdbx_strand_id
1 'polypeptide(L)'
;MQKCTFCSHRLSADLAPACTTSCPTGALRFGDFEPERAPAPIPGFYRDHIEPAIHIKPLRRFGPPAFAGGHVGPVNAGAGPVNTVATITRKISLRSEWSLLVFTTIVPILVALVASAKAPPLLVPVMGLIAMGLSAAHLGKPARAYRAILNWRRSWLSREILLFPAFVGLSLLPSARPLTAAVGFVTLLAMDQVYRLSTNRRRGELHSASVLLTGLFLTGVFGQWLWLAVPVWLLKLGLYLRRHHRYPIASQPLFFSRIAFGFVLPVAAYTLYPLAIAFVLVGELIDRVEFYLELDFAQPSTQMRADLERAMV
;
A
#
# COMPACT_ATOMS: atom_id res chain seq x y z
N MET A 1 -9.90 -2.60 -29.88
CA MET A 1 -8.54 -2.56 -29.30
C MET A 1 -8.10 -1.12 -29.17
N GLN A 2 -7.84 -0.63 -27.95
CA GLN A 2 -7.27 0.71 -27.73
C GLN A 2 -5.75 0.57 -27.56
N LYS A 3 -4.99 1.50 -28.15
CA LYS A 3 -3.53 1.59 -28.02
C LYS A 3 -3.16 2.79 -27.14
N CYS A 4 -1.92 2.83 -26.65
CA CYS A 4 -1.38 4.02 -26.00
C CYS A 4 -1.43 5.21 -26.96
N THR A 5 -2.07 6.31 -26.53
CA THR A 5 -2.15 7.58 -27.27
C THR A 5 -1.09 8.59 -26.83
N PHE A 6 -0.12 8.14 -26.03
CA PHE A 6 0.94 8.96 -25.48
C PHE A 6 0.43 10.16 -24.65
N CYS A 7 -0.76 10.02 -24.05
CA CYS A 7 -1.44 11.09 -23.32
C CYS A 7 -1.54 12.40 -24.14
N SER A 8 -1.86 12.33 -25.44
CA SER A 8 -1.91 13.50 -26.34
C SER A 8 -2.59 14.74 -25.76
N HIS A 9 -3.74 14.58 -25.09
CA HIS A 9 -4.47 15.63 -24.38
C HIS A 9 -3.67 16.35 -23.27
N ARG A 10 -2.76 15.65 -22.59
CA ARG A 10 -1.86 16.25 -21.58
C ARG A 10 -0.70 16.97 -22.23
N LEU A 11 -0.12 16.36 -23.27
CA LEU A 11 0.99 16.96 -24.02
C LEU A 11 0.57 18.28 -24.68
N SER A 12 -0.65 18.36 -25.21
CA SER A 12 -1.19 19.62 -25.76
C SER A 12 -1.38 20.72 -24.71
N ALA A 13 -1.45 20.36 -23.42
CA ALA A 13 -1.53 21.28 -22.30
C ALA A 13 -0.18 21.47 -21.58
N ASP A 14 0.93 21.08 -22.22
CA ASP A 14 2.30 21.13 -21.67
C ASP A 14 2.47 20.35 -20.35
N LEU A 15 1.70 19.27 -20.19
CA LEU A 15 1.77 18.35 -19.05
C LEU A 15 2.44 17.04 -19.46
N ALA A 16 3.35 16.53 -18.62
CA ALA A 16 3.97 15.23 -18.83
C ALA A 16 2.93 14.09 -18.82
N PRO A 17 3.19 12.96 -19.54
CA PRO A 17 2.31 11.81 -19.57
C PRO A 17 2.00 11.24 -18.18
N ALA A 18 0.76 10.78 -17.99
CA ALA A 18 0.30 10.28 -16.70
C ALA A 18 1.15 9.12 -16.14
N CYS A 19 1.66 8.23 -16.98
CA CYS A 19 2.54 7.14 -16.54
C CYS A 19 3.88 7.63 -15.97
N THR A 20 4.40 8.75 -16.48
CA THR A 20 5.65 9.35 -15.99
C THR A 20 5.44 10.18 -14.73
N THR A 21 4.33 10.90 -14.62
CA THR A 21 4.00 11.67 -13.41
C THR A 21 3.58 10.76 -12.24
N SER A 22 2.92 9.64 -12.53
CA SER A 22 2.48 8.67 -11.52
C SER A 22 3.54 7.62 -11.18
N CYS A 23 4.76 7.71 -11.73
CA CYS A 23 5.81 6.73 -11.46
C CYS A 23 6.34 6.88 -10.02
N PRO A 24 6.08 5.92 -9.10
CA PRO A 24 6.41 6.08 -7.68
C PRO A 24 7.92 6.07 -7.41
N THR A 25 8.70 5.50 -8.32
CA THR A 25 10.16 5.38 -8.21
C THR A 25 10.89 6.43 -9.04
N GLY A 26 10.18 7.24 -9.84
CA GLY A 26 10.80 8.15 -10.81
C GLY A 26 11.60 7.43 -11.90
N ALA A 27 11.37 6.13 -12.10
CA ALA A 27 12.06 5.32 -13.11
C ALA A 27 11.63 5.67 -14.54
N LEU A 28 10.43 6.23 -14.70
CA LEU A 28 9.91 6.73 -15.98
C LEU A 28 10.08 8.25 -16.02
N ARG A 29 10.67 8.76 -17.10
CA ARG A 29 10.75 10.18 -17.41
C ARG A 29 10.31 10.42 -18.85
N PHE A 30 9.75 11.60 -19.08
CA PHE A 30 9.37 12.07 -20.39
C PHE A 30 10.18 13.32 -20.74
N GLY A 31 10.61 13.42 -21.99
CA GLY A 31 11.42 14.50 -22.53
C GLY A 31 11.97 14.11 -23.88
N ASP A 32 12.61 15.06 -24.54
CA ASP A 32 13.28 14.81 -25.81
C ASP A 32 14.53 13.95 -25.61
N PHE A 33 14.85 13.15 -26.63
CA PHE A 33 16.06 12.36 -26.63
C PHE A 33 17.26 13.27 -26.91
N GLU A 34 18.06 13.53 -25.87
CA GLU A 34 19.32 14.25 -26.00
C GLU A 34 20.49 13.26 -26.03
N PRO A 35 21.12 13.02 -27.20
CA PRO A 35 22.18 12.02 -27.34
C PRO A 35 23.41 12.31 -26.46
N GLU A 36 23.66 13.58 -26.15
CA GLU A 36 24.76 14.05 -25.32
C GLU A 36 24.60 13.71 -23.83
N ARG A 37 23.36 13.51 -23.36
CA ARG A 37 23.04 13.07 -21.99
C ARG A 37 22.90 11.55 -21.86
N ALA A 38 23.19 10.78 -22.92
CA ALA A 38 23.18 9.33 -22.84
C ALA A 38 24.20 8.85 -21.79
N PRO A 39 23.78 8.01 -20.82
CA PRO A 39 24.69 7.56 -19.78
C PRO A 39 25.89 6.84 -20.40
N ALA A 40 27.09 7.15 -19.88
CA ALA A 40 28.31 6.45 -20.21
C ALA A 40 28.09 4.93 -20.06
N PRO A 41 28.73 4.09 -20.88
CA PRO A 41 28.61 2.64 -20.79
C PRO A 41 28.82 2.19 -19.34
N ILE A 42 27.80 1.59 -18.74
CA ILE A 42 27.87 1.07 -17.38
C ILE A 42 28.63 -0.27 -17.44
N PRO A 43 29.77 -0.43 -16.77
CA PRO A 43 30.50 -1.70 -16.76
C PRO A 43 29.58 -2.84 -16.27
N GLY A 44 29.48 -3.92 -17.05
CA GLY A 44 28.60 -5.07 -16.77
C GLY A 44 27.22 -5.02 -17.42
N PHE A 45 26.82 -3.91 -18.06
CA PHE A 45 25.71 -3.90 -19.01
C PHE A 45 26.26 -4.22 -20.41
N TYR A 46 25.87 -5.38 -20.95
CA TYR A 46 26.30 -5.85 -22.25
C TYR A 46 25.82 -4.86 -23.33
N ARG A 47 26.76 -4.27 -24.07
CA ARG A 47 26.47 -3.51 -25.30
C ARG A 47 26.59 -4.46 -26.47
N ASP A 48 25.53 -5.20 -26.76
CA ASP A 48 25.30 -5.77 -28.08
C ASP A 48 23.80 -5.93 -28.29
N HIS A 49 23.37 -5.66 -29.52
CA HIS A 49 22.30 -6.20 -30.38
C HIS A 49 21.15 -7.07 -29.81
N ILE A 50 20.89 -7.08 -28.51
CA ILE A 50 19.70 -7.66 -27.92
C ILE A 50 18.60 -6.61 -28.08
N GLU A 51 17.99 -6.64 -29.26
CA GLU A 51 16.76 -5.92 -29.54
C GLU A 51 15.67 -6.38 -28.54
N PRO A 52 14.72 -5.51 -28.15
CA PRO A 52 13.58 -5.97 -27.37
C PRO A 52 12.93 -7.17 -28.07
N ALA A 53 12.54 -8.21 -27.32
CA ALA A 53 11.79 -9.36 -27.86
C ALA A 53 10.45 -8.94 -28.52
N ILE A 54 10.08 -7.67 -28.40
CA ILE A 54 9.04 -7.01 -29.17
C ILE A 54 9.68 -6.48 -30.46
N HIS A 55 9.66 -7.29 -31.51
CA HIS A 55 9.91 -6.79 -32.87
C HIS A 55 8.68 -6.01 -33.33
N ILE A 56 8.73 -4.69 -33.24
CA ILE A 56 7.74 -3.83 -33.91
C ILE A 56 8.07 -3.93 -35.40
N LYS A 57 7.48 -4.90 -36.11
CA LYS A 57 7.51 -4.90 -37.58
C LYS A 57 6.76 -3.65 -38.04
N PRO A 58 7.44 -2.64 -38.63
CA PRO A 58 6.75 -1.49 -39.16
C PRO A 58 5.93 -1.97 -40.36
N LEU A 59 4.60 -2.01 -40.21
CA LEU A 59 3.71 -2.36 -41.33
C LEU A 59 3.67 -1.24 -42.40
N ARG A 60 4.32 -0.08 -42.16
CA ARG A 60 4.44 1.04 -43.10
C ARG A 60 5.83 1.68 -43.07
N ARG A 61 6.27 2.09 -44.26
CA ARG A 61 7.53 2.80 -44.54
C ARG A 61 7.69 4.04 -43.67
N PHE A 62 8.96 4.35 -43.42
CA PHE A 62 9.52 5.47 -42.67
C PHE A 62 8.71 6.76 -42.73
N GLY A 63 8.09 7.03 -41.59
CA GLY A 63 7.70 8.33 -41.08
C GLY A 63 7.28 8.09 -39.63
N PRO A 64 7.48 9.03 -38.69
CA PRO A 64 6.60 9.05 -37.53
C PRO A 64 5.16 8.92 -38.06
N PRO A 65 4.25 8.17 -37.40
CA PRO A 65 2.85 8.29 -37.78
C PRO A 65 2.59 9.79 -37.82
N ALA A 66 2.15 10.31 -38.98
CA ALA A 66 1.66 11.66 -39.04
C ALA A 66 0.78 11.76 -37.81
N PHE A 67 1.09 12.70 -36.90
CA PHE A 67 0.14 12.99 -35.85
C PHE A 67 -1.15 13.11 -36.63
N ALA A 68 -2.11 12.22 -36.35
CA ALA A 68 -3.46 12.53 -36.67
C ALA A 68 -3.77 13.68 -35.69
N GLY A 69 -3.20 14.87 -35.94
CA GLY A 69 -3.99 16.03 -36.22
C GLY A 69 -4.98 15.63 -37.31
N GLY A 70 -5.93 14.75 -36.96
CA GLY A 70 -7.29 15.08 -37.28
C GLY A 70 -7.36 16.52 -36.83
N HIS A 71 -7.58 17.41 -37.79
CA HIS A 71 -8.07 18.73 -37.49
C HIS A 71 -8.93 18.57 -36.25
N VAL A 72 -8.62 19.30 -35.19
CA VAL A 72 -9.67 19.66 -34.24
C VAL A 72 -10.60 20.53 -35.10
N GLY A 73 -11.36 19.88 -35.99
CA GLY A 73 -12.53 20.47 -36.58
C GLY A 73 -13.35 20.94 -35.39
N PRO A 74 -14.04 22.08 -35.52
CA PRO A 74 -14.85 22.63 -34.44
C PRO A 74 -15.58 21.46 -33.82
N VAL A 75 -15.34 21.22 -32.53
CA VAL A 75 -15.96 20.14 -31.79
C VAL A 75 -17.44 20.33 -32.06
N ASN A 76 -18.01 19.52 -32.95
CA ASN A 76 -19.43 19.63 -33.25
C ASN A 76 -20.08 19.40 -31.89
N ALA A 77 -20.73 20.44 -31.36
CA ALA A 77 -21.51 20.41 -30.12
C ALA A 77 -22.74 19.47 -30.23
N GLY A 78 -22.71 18.53 -31.17
CA GLY A 78 -23.59 17.39 -31.33
C GLY A 78 -22.84 16.05 -31.17
N ALA A 79 -21.76 16.01 -30.40
CA ALA A 79 -21.31 14.77 -29.81
C ALA A 79 -22.41 14.31 -28.85
N GLY A 80 -23.31 13.44 -29.34
CA GLY A 80 -24.19 12.67 -28.47
C GLY A 80 -23.36 12.12 -27.30
N PRO A 81 -23.92 12.10 -26.07
CA PRO A 81 -23.15 11.93 -24.85
C PRO A 81 -22.24 10.74 -25.06
N VAL A 82 -20.93 11.01 -25.01
CA VAL A 82 -19.93 9.96 -25.11
C VAL A 82 -20.20 9.04 -23.93
N ASN A 83 -20.97 7.98 -24.17
CA ASN A 83 -21.24 6.90 -23.25
C ASN A 83 -19.96 6.06 -23.12
N THR A 84 -18.84 6.70 -22.81
CA THR A 84 -17.65 6.08 -22.24
C THR A 84 -17.59 6.41 -20.77
N VAL A 85 -18.71 6.22 -20.07
CA VAL A 85 -18.62 5.78 -18.68
C VAL A 85 -18.21 4.30 -18.75
N ALA A 86 -16.98 4.04 -19.22
CA ALA A 86 -16.33 2.78 -18.90
C ALA A 86 -16.25 2.78 -17.38
N THR A 87 -17.11 1.98 -16.75
CA THR A 87 -17.22 1.87 -15.30
C THR A 87 -15.82 1.57 -14.78
N ILE A 88 -15.18 2.56 -14.14
CA ILE A 88 -13.85 2.38 -13.57
C ILE A 88 -14.04 1.44 -12.39
N THR A 89 -13.82 0.15 -12.62
CA THR A 89 -13.73 -0.81 -11.54
C THR A 89 -12.48 -0.45 -10.75
N ARG A 90 -12.62 -0.09 -9.47
CA ARG A 90 -11.46 -0.03 -8.57
C ARG A 90 -10.72 -1.35 -8.68
N LYS A 91 -9.50 -1.32 -9.21
CA LYS A 91 -8.70 -2.54 -9.43
C LYS A 91 -8.36 -3.24 -8.10
N ILE A 92 -8.39 -2.48 -7.01
CA ILE A 92 -8.08 -2.91 -5.66
C ILE A 92 -9.36 -2.77 -4.84
N SER A 93 -9.81 -3.90 -4.29
CA SER A 93 -11.00 -3.99 -3.45
C SER A 93 -10.65 -4.78 -2.20
N LEU A 94 -11.40 -4.58 -1.12
CA LEU A 94 -11.29 -5.43 0.08
C LEU A 94 -11.38 -6.94 -0.26
N ARG A 95 -12.17 -7.30 -1.28
CA ARG A 95 -12.31 -8.68 -1.74
C ARG A 95 -11.05 -9.20 -2.43
N SER A 96 -10.31 -8.37 -3.16
CA SER A 96 -9.07 -8.79 -3.82
C SER A 96 -7.89 -8.85 -2.86
N GLU A 97 -7.84 -7.95 -1.88
CA GLU A 97 -6.73 -7.82 -0.92
C GLU A 97 -7.02 -8.47 0.45
N TRP A 98 -8.00 -9.36 0.55
CA TRP A 98 -8.44 -9.93 1.83
C TRP A 98 -7.32 -10.66 2.58
N SER A 99 -6.40 -11.30 1.84
CA SER A 99 -5.23 -11.97 2.40
C SER A 99 -4.29 -10.99 3.10
N LEU A 100 -4.08 -9.81 2.50
CA LEU A 100 -3.25 -8.74 3.05
C LEU A 100 -3.94 -8.07 4.25
N LEU A 101 -5.27 -7.91 4.22
CA LEU A 101 -6.04 -7.44 5.38
C LEU A 101 -5.82 -8.36 6.59
N VAL A 102 -6.00 -9.67 6.40
CA VAL A 102 -5.81 -10.66 7.46
C VAL A 102 -4.36 -10.68 7.95
N PHE A 103 -3.39 -10.71 7.04
CA PHE A 103 -1.97 -10.66 7.36
C PHE A 103 -1.61 -9.42 8.20
N THR A 104 -1.97 -8.22 7.72
CA THR A 104 -1.68 -6.95 8.40
C THR A 104 -2.44 -6.75 9.72
N THR A 105 -3.46 -7.58 9.99
CA THR A 105 -4.19 -7.60 11.26
C THR A 105 -3.56 -8.58 12.26
N ILE A 106 -3.16 -9.78 11.81
CA ILE A 106 -2.61 -10.83 12.68
C ILE A 106 -1.20 -10.47 13.18
N VAL A 107 -0.31 -10.00 12.30
CA VAL A 107 1.10 -9.76 12.63
C VAL A 107 1.30 -8.81 13.84
N PRO A 108 0.65 -7.63 13.94
CA PRO A 108 0.81 -6.77 15.13
C PRO A 108 0.30 -7.43 16.42
N ILE A 109 -0.74 -8.28 16.35
CA ILE A 109 -1.23 -9.04 17.52
C ILE A 109 -0.15 -10.01 17.98
N LEU A 110 0.46 -10.78 17.06
CA LEU A 110 1.53 -11.72 17.40
C LEU A 110 2.74 -11.03 18.01
N VAL A 111 3.19 -9.91 17.41
CA VAL A 111 4.32 -9.12 17.94
C VAL A 111 3.99 -8.60 19.34
N ALA A 112 2.78 -8.08 19.56
CA ALA A 112 2.35 -7.58 20.85
C ALA A 112 2.28 -8.67 21.93
N LEU A 113 1.82 -9.87 21.58
CA LEU A 113 1.79 -11.01 22.51
C LEU A 113 3.20 -11.43 22.94
N VAL A 114 4.17 -11.44 22.02
CA VAL A 114 5.59 -11.73 22.34
C VAL A 114 6.18 -10.62 23.22
N ALA A 115 5.97 -9.36 22.83
CA ALA A 115 6.52 -8.21 23.55
C ALA A 115 5.97 -8.09 24.99
N SER A 116 4.69 -8.36 25.18
CA SER A 116 4.00 -8.36 26.49
C SER A 116 4.24 -9.62 27.34
N ALA A 117 5.00 -10.61 26.83
CA ALA A 117 5.19 -11.91 27.46
C ALA A 117 3.87 -12.67 27.75
N LYS A 118 2.85 -12.45 26.91
CA LYS A 118 1.55 -13.13 26.97
C LYS A 118 1.35 -14.15 25.84
N ALA A 119 2.34 -14.33 24.97
CA ALA A 119 2.30 -15.30 23.88
C ALA A 119 2.28 -16.75 24.39
N PRO A 120 1.26 -17.55 24.05
CA PRO A 120 1.34 -19.01 24.20
C PRO A 120 2.43 -19.57 23.28
N PRO A 121 3.17 -20.62 23.70
CA PRO A 121 4.41 -21.07 23.03
C PRO A 121 4.21 -21.53 21.58
N LEU A 122 3.05 -22.11 21.24
CA LEU A 122 2.75 -22.59 19.88
C LEU A 122 1.91 -21.61 19.06
N LEU A 123 1.29 -20.59 19.68
CA LEU A 123 0.38 -19.71 18.98
C LEU A 123 1.11 -18.83 17.95
N VAL A 124 2.26 -18.27 18.32
CA VAL A 124 3.06 -17.40 17.42
C VAL A 124 3.61 -18.16 16.22
N PRO A 125 4.28 -19.33 16.37
CA PRO A 125 4.79 -20.06 15.21
C PRO A 125 3.66 -20.58 14.31
N VAL A 126 2.57 -21.12 14.87
CA VAL A 126 1.44 -21.65 14.08
C VAL A 126 0.73 -20.53 13.31
N MET A 127 0.30 -19.47 13.99
CA MET A 127 -0.37 -18.34 13.33
C MET A 127 0.58 -17.59 12.39
N GLY A 128 1.86 -17.52 12.72
CA GLY A 128 2.90 -16.95 11.87
C GLY A 128 3.04 -17.71 10.55
N LEU A 129 3.10 -19.03 10.58
CA LEU A 129 3.15 -19.87 9.39
C LEU A 129 1.87 -19.77 8.55
N ILE A 130 0.69 -19.72 9.19
CA ILE A 130 -0.60 -19.51 8.49
C ILE A 130 -0.60 -18.14 7.79
N ALA A 131 -0.22 -17.08 8.50
CA ALA A 131 -0.14 -15.73 7.92
C ALA A 131 0.88 -15.66 6.76
N MET A 132 2.01 -16.36 6.89
CA MET A 132 3.02 -16.46 5.84
C MET A 132 2.49 -17.21 4.61
N GLY A 133 1.79 -18.34 4.82
CA GLY A 133 1.17 -19.10 3.73
C GLY A 133 0.07 -18.32 3.02
N LEU A 134 -0.75 -17.60 3.76
CA LEU A 134 -1.79 -16.72 3.21
C LEU A 134 -1.19 -15.57 2.39
N SER A 135 -0.07 -15.02 2.86
CA SER A 135 0.70 -14.03 2.12
C SER A 135 1.38 -14.65 0.88
N ALA A 136 1.87 -15.88 0.92
CA ALA A 136 2.43 -16.51 -0.27
C ALA A 136 1.36 -16.85 -1.33
N ALA A 137 0.14 -17.19 -0.90
CA ALA A 137 -0.94 -17.66 -1.77
C ALA A 137 -1.48 -16.60 -2.74
N HIS A 138 -1.31 -15.29 -2.44
CA HIS A 138 -1.76 -14.22 -3.34
C HIS A 138 -0.75 -13.89 -4.45
N LEU A 139 0.45 -14.50 -4.44
CA LEU A 139 1.44 -14.24 -5.48
C LEU A 139 1.06 -14.93 -6.79
N GLY A 140 0.99 -14.17 -7.88
CA GLY A 140 0.70 -14.73 -9.19
C GLY A 140 1.77 -15.70 -9.73
N LYS A 141 3.01 -15.66 -9.20
CA LYS A 141 4.12 -16.54 -9.61
C LYS A 141 4.96 -17.00 -8.40
N PRO A 142 4.44 -17.93 -7.56
CA PRO A 142 5.05 -18.30 -6.29
C PRO A 142 6.45 -18.91 -6.45
N ALA A 143 6.70 -19.68 -7.52
CA ALA A 143 8.01 -20.27 -7.81
C ALA A 143 9.15 -19.24 -7.98
N ARG A 144 8.82 -17.97 -8.24
CA ARG A 144 9.82 -16.88 -8.37
C ARG A 144 9.87 -15.96 -7.14
N ALA A 145 9.15 -16.30 -6.06
CA ALA A 145 9.09 -15.49 -4.84
C ALA A 145 10.47 -15.30 -4.19
N TYR A 146 11.37 -16.28 -4.32
CA TYR A 146 12.74 -16.19 -3.81
C TYR A 146 13.50 -14.94 -4.31
N ARG A 147 13.17 -14.44 -5.51
CA ARG A 147 13.80 -13.23 -6.07
C ARG A 147 13.45 -11.96 -5.29
N ALA A 148 12.35 -11.95 -4.54
CA ALA A 148 11.93 -10.80 -3.75
C ALA A 148 12.93 -10.48 -2.62
N ILE A 149 13.78 -11.44 -2.23
CA ILE A 149 14.80 -11.30 -1.18
C ILE A 149 16.07 -10.61 -1.68
N LEU A 150 16.33 -10.61 -3.00
CA LEU A 150 17.61 -10.18 -3.57
C LEU A 150 17.96 -8.70 -3.33
N ASN A 151 16.96 -7.84 -3.07
CA ASN A 151 17.16 -6.40 -2.94
C ASN A 151 16.88 -5.86 -1.52
N TRP A 152 17.22 -6.63 -0.48
CA TRP A 152 16.93 -6.32 0.92
C TRP A 152 17.49 -4.98 1.42
N ARG A 153 18.60 -4.52 0.84
CA ARG A 153 19.20 -3.23 1.21
C ARG A 153 18.35 -2.03 0.76
N ARG A 154 17.66 -2.12 -0.39
CA ARG A 154 16.95 -0.98 -1.00
C ARG A 154 15.42 -1.09 -0.91
N SER A 155 14.88 -2.31 -0.78
CA SER A 155 13.43 -2.55 -0.80
C SER A 155 12.90 -2.88 0.61
N TRP A 156 11.94 -2.08 1.08
CA TRP A 156 11.21 -2.37 2.33
C TRP A 156 10.42 -3.67 2.27
N LEU A 157 9.84 -4.00 1.10
CA LEU A 157 9.16 -5.27 0.88
C LEU A 157 10.10 -6.46 1.09
N SER A 158 11.33 -6.34 0.60
CA SER A 158 12.34 -7.39 0.77
C SER A 158 12.76 -7.57 2.24
N ARG A 159 12.82 -6.47 3.00
CA ARG A 159 13.04 -6.52 4.46
C ARG A 159 11.88 -7.19 5.19
N GLU A 160 10.64 -6.89 4.83
CA GLU A 160 9.46 -7.54 5.41
C GLU A 160 9.49 -9.06 5.20
N ILE A 161 9.76 -9.50 3.96
CA ILE A 161 9.85 -10.93 3.59
C ILE A 161 10.95 -11.66 4.36
N LEU A 162 12.03 -10.97 4.75
CA LEU A 162 13.11 -11.56 5.55
C LEU A 162 12.83 -11.53 7.06
N LEU A 163 12.34 -10.39 7.55
CA LEU A 163 12.16 -10.14 8.99
C LEU A 163 10.99 -10.92 9.56
N PHE A 164 9.89 -11.09 8.81
CA PHE A 164 8.73 -11.81 9.32
C PHE A 164 9.02 -13.30 9.59
N PRO A 165 9.62 -14.08 8.67
CA PRO A 165 10.05 -15.44 8.97
C PRO A 165 11.09 -15.50 10.09
N ALA A 166 12.01 -14.54 10.18
CA ALA A 166 12.97 -14.46 11.27
C ALA A 166 12.28 -14.26 12.63
N PHE A 167 11.28 -13.38 12.70
CA PHE A 167 10.43 -13.20 13.89
C PHE A 167 9.73 -14.50 14.28
N VAL A 168 9.10 -15.19 13.31
CA VAL A 168 8.42 -16.47 13.53
C VAL A 168 9.38 -17.55 14.02
N GLY A 169 10.56 -17.68 13.41
CA GLY A 169 11.58 -18.65 13.84
C GLY A 169 12.14 -18.35 15.23
N LEU A 170 12.46 -17.08 15.53
CA LEU A 170 12.94 -16.66 16.85
C LEU A 170 11.88 -16.84 17.95
N SER A 171 10.59 -16.87 17.61
CA SER A 171 9.52 -17.11 18.59
C SER A 171 9.56 -18.51 19.21
N LEU A 172 10.24 -19.46 18.57
CA LEU A 172 10.48 -20.81 19.12
C LEU A 172 11.51 -20.84 20.26
N LEU A 173 12.21 -19.72 20.49
CA LEU A 173 13.24 -19.59 21.52
C LEU A 173 12.77 -18.62 22.61
N PRO A 174 12.08 -19.08 23.67
CA PRO A 174 11.55 -18.20 24.71
C PRO A 174 12.63 -17.34 25.40
N SER A 175 13.85 -17.86 25.52
CA SER A 175 15.02 -17.14 26.06
C SER A 175 15.43 -15.93 25.22
N ALA A 176 15.15 -15.94 23.91
CA ALA A 176 15.45 -14.86 22.98
C ALA A 176 14.32 -13.82 22.87
N ARG A 177 13.28 -13.87 23.71
CA ARG A 177 12.11 -12.97 23.67
C ARG A 177 12.41 -11.49 23.41
N PRO A 178 13.37 -10.81 24.08
CA PRO A 178 13.63 -9.39 23.80
C PRO A 178 14.12 -9.17 22.36
N LEU A 179 14.96 -10.07 21.84
CA LEU A 179 15.40 -10.04 20.45
C LEU A 179 14.23 -10.34 19.51
N THR A 180 13.40 -11.34 19.82
CA THR A 180 12.20 -11.67 19.04
C THR A 180 11.24 -10.48 18.97
N ALA A 181 10.99 -9.80 20.09
CA ALA A 181 10.16 -8.60 20.15
C ALA A 181 10.76 -7.46 19.31
N ALA A 182 12.08 -7.22 19.42
CA ALA A 182 12.77 -6.21 18.61
C ALA A 182 12.63 -6.50 17.10
N VAL A 183 12.91 -7.73 16.66
CA VAL A 183 12.72 -8.15 15.26
C VAL A 183 11.26 -8.01 14.83
N GLY A 184 10.31 -8.34 15.71
CA GLY A 184 8.88 -8.14 15.50
C GLY A 184 8.53 -6.67 15.23
N PHE A 185 8.97 -5.74 16.08
CA PHE A 185 8.72 -4.31 15.86
C PHE A 185 9.40 -3.77 14.61
N VAL A 186 10.61 -4.23 14.28
CA VAL A 186 11.28 -3.86 13.02
C VAL A 186 10.49 -4.41 11.81
N THR A 187 9.85 -5.57 11.94
CA THR A 187 8.93 -6.11 10.92
C THR A 187 7.73 -5.19 10.74
N LEU A 188 7.06 -4.75 11.83
CA LEU A 188 5.93 -3.83 11.74
C LEU A 188 6.32 -2.49 11.09
N LEU A 189 7.52 -2.00 11.40
CA LEU A 189 8.08 -0.81 10.77
C LEU A 189 8.29 -1.03 9.27
N ALA A 190 8.85 -2.18 8.85
CA ALA A 190 9.02 -2.51 7.44
C ALA A 190 7.68 -2.55 6.70
N MET A 191 6.65 -3.18 7.30
CA MET A 191 5.29 -3.21 6.76
C MET A 191 4.74 -1.79 6.53
N ASP A 192 4.82 -0.91 7.54
CA ASP A 192 4.35 0.47 7.38
C ASP A 192 5.07 1.21 6.24
N GLN A 193 6.36 0.96 6.02
CA GLN A 193 7.10 1.58 4.92
C GLN A 193 6.66 1.09 3.54
N VAL A 194 6.25 -0.17 3.39
CA VAL A 194 5.69 -0.70 2.15
C VAL A 194 4.41 0.05 1.78
N TYR A 195 3.49 0.21 2.74
CA TYR A 195 2.20 0.85 2.50
C TYR A 195 2.24 2.39 2.43
N ARG A 196 3.35 3.03 2.82
CA ARG A 196 3.50 4.47 2.63
C ARG A 196 3.55 4.88 1.17
N LEU A 197 4.11 4.01 0.31
CA LEU A 197 4.20 4.26 -1.13
C LEU A 197 2.83 4.14 -1.81
N SER A 198 1.95 3.26 -1.31
CA SER A 198 0.63 3.04 -1.91
C SER A 198 -0.35 4.18 -1.67
N THR A 199 -0.28 4.87 -0.52
CA THR A 199 -1.25 5.91 -0.16
C THR A 199 -0.82 7.31 -0.60
N ASN A 200 0.17 7.44 -1.50
CA ASN A 200 0.77 8.72 -1.93
C ASN A 200 1.06 9.69 -0.76
N ARG A 201 1.49 9.15 0.39
CA ARG A 201 1.55 9.91 1.65
C ARG A 201 2.81 10.75 1.70
N ARG A 202 2.72 11.98 2.19
CA ARG A 202 3.91 12.82 2.37
C ARG A 202 4.90 12.15 3.35
N ARG A 203 6.18 12.48 3.19
CA ARG A 203 7.25 11.90 4.01
C ARG A 203 7.02 12.29 5.48
N GLY A 204 6.85 11.30 6.38
CA GLY A 204 6.68 11.52 7.82
C GLY A 204 5.24 11.57 8.35
N GLU A 205 4.20 11.49 7.51
CA GLU A 205 2.82 11.46 8.00
C GLU A 205 2.47 10.12 8.65
N LEU A 206 2.09 10.16 9.94
CA LEU A 206 1.55 9.02 10.69
C LEU A 206 0.07 8.78 10.35
N HIS A 207 -0.36 7.53 10.46
CA HIS A 207 -1.73 7.09 10.16
C HIS A 207 -2.27 6.27 11.34
N SER A 208 -3.56 6.42 11.68
CA SER A 208 -4.22 5.71 12.79
C SER A 208 -4.06 4.18 12.65
N ALA A 209 -4.36 3.68 11.46
CA ALA A 209 -4.18 2.30 11.05
C ALA A 209 -2.72 1.88 10.76
N SER A 210 -1.69 2.59 11.22
CA SER A 210 -0.31 2.09 11.07
C SER A 210 -0.12 0.80 11.88
N VAL A 211 0.54 -0.20 11.28
CA VAL A 211 0.78 -1.50 11.90
C VAL A 211 1.71 -1.34 13.11
N LEU A 212 2.70 -0.46 13.04
CA LEU A 212 3.62 -0.17 14.15
C LEU A 212 2.88 0.43 15.36
N LEU A 213 2.04 1.45 15.17
CA LEU A 213 1.26 2.02 16.28
C LEU A 213 0.27 1.01 16.83
N THR A 214 -0.30 0.16 15.99
CA THR A 214 -1.19 -0.94 16.43
C THR A 214 -0.42 -1.93 17.31
N GLY A 215 0.78 -2.37 16.91
CA GLY A 215 1.60 -3.26 17.72
C GLY A 215 2.03 -2.64 19.06
N LEU A 216 2.42 -1.36 19.06
CA LEU A 216 2.77 -0.63 20.30
C LEU A 216 1.56 -0.51 21.24
N PHE A 217 0.40 -0.14 20.69
CA PHE A 217 -0.84 -0.05 21.46
C PHE A 217 -1.23 -1.40 22.08
N LEU A 218 -1.27 -2.46 21.26
CA LEU A 218 -1.63 -3.80 21.72
C LEU A 218 -0.62 -4.36 22.72
N THR A 219 0.66 -4.00 22.61
CA THR A 219 1.67 -4.37 23.61
C THR A 219 1.35 -3.73 24.96
N GLY A 220 1.01 -2.45 24.97
CA GLY A 220 0.57 -1.74 26.16
C GLY A 220 -0.72 -2.32 26.73
N VAL A 221 -1.68 -2.68 25.87
CA VAL A 221 -2.91 -3.37 26.25
C VAL A 221 -2.54 -4.70 26.89
N PHE A 222 -2.05 -5.71 26.15
CA PHE A 222 -1.79 -7.06 26.70
C PHE A 222 -0.85 -7.09 27.92
N GLY A 223 0.13 -6.18 27.98
CA GLY A 223 1.04 -6.03 29.12
C GLY A 223 0.42 -5.32 30.33
N GLN A 224 -0.78 -4.75 30.19
CA GLN A 224 -1.43 -3.84 31.16
C GLN A 224 -0.54 -2.64 31.52
N TRP A 225 0.28 -2.19 30.57
CA TRP A 225 1.19 -1.07 30.72
C TRP A 225 0.48 0.22 30.32
N LEU A 226 -0.26 0.81 31.26
CA LEU A 226 -1.03 2.04 31.03
C LEU A 226 -0.16 3.20 30.50
N TRP A 227 1.08 3.30 30.96
CA TRP A 227 2.05 4.31 30.49
C TRP A 227 2.37 4.21 29.00
N LEU A 228 2.21 3.02 28.39
CA LEU A 228 2.37 2.80 26.95
C LEU A 228 1.03 2.83 26.23
N ALA A 229 0.00 2.16 26.78
CA ALA A 229 -1.30 2.02 26.16
C ALA A 229 -2.02 3.38 25.99
N VAL A 230 -2.07 4.19 27.05
CA VAL A 230 -2.85 5.45 27.05
C VAL A 230 -2.28 6.49 26.07
N PRO A 231 -0.97 6.78 26.04
CA PRO A 231 -0.44 7.77 25.10
C PRO A 231 -0.62 7.34 23.64
N VAL A 232 -0.39 6.06 23.32
CA VAL A 232 -0.58 5.54 21.95
C VAL A 232 -2.05 5.53 21.57
N TRP A 233 -2.95 5.20 22.50
CA TRP A 233 -4.40 5.26 22.29
C TRP A 233 -4.88 6.69 21.97
N LEU A 234 -4.44 7.68 22.76
CA LEU A 234 -4.75 9.10 22.51
C LEU A 234 -4.18 9.58 21.16
N LEU A 235 -2.94 9.18 20.83
CA LEU A 235 -2.34 9.49 19.54
C LEU A 235 -3.17 8.90 18.39
N LYS A 236 -3.59 7.64 18.49
CA LYS A 236 -4.43 6.99 17.48
C LYS A 236 -5.79 7.67 17.35
N LEU A 237 -6.42 8.07 18.44
CA LEU A 237 -7.67 8.84 18.42
C LEU A 237 -7.48 10.17 17.68
N GLY A 238 -6.44 10.94 18.03
CA GLY A 238 -6.15 12.22 17.38
C GLY A 238 -5.85 12.08 15.89
N LEU A 239 -5.07 11.06 15.50
CA LEU A 239 -4.81 10.74 14.10
C LEU A 239 -6.09 10.35 13.35
N TYR A 240 -6.96 9.58 13.99
CA TYR A 240 -8.22 9.13 13.42
C TYR A 240 -9.21 10.28 13.21
N LEU A 241 -9.41 11.13 14.22
CA LEU A 241 -10.27 12.32 14.11
C LEU A 241 -9.76 13.29 13.04
N ARG A 242 -8.44 13.51 12.98
CA ARG A 242 -7.80 14.34 11.94
C ARG A 242 -8.02 13.76 10.53
N ARG A 243 -7.93 12.43 10.39
CA ARG A 243 -8.19 11.72 9.13
C ARG A 243 -9.64 11.90 8.70
N HIS A 244 -10.59 11.63 9.59
CA HIS A 244 -12.02 11.77 9.32
C HIS A 244 -12.40 13.19 8.91
N HIS A 245 -11.83 14.21 9.56
CA HIS A 245 -12.10 15.60 9.22
C HIS A 245 -11.56 16.00 7.83
N ARG A 246 -10.43 15.44 7.40
CA ARG A 246 -9.85 15.75 6.07
C ARG A 246 -10.51 14.96 4.94
N TYR A 247 -10.95 13.74 5.22
CA TYR A 247 -11.49 12.81 4.24
C TYR A 247 -12.68 12.06 4.84
N PRO A 248 -13.92 12.59 4.74
CA PRO A 248 -15.12 11.91 5.26
C PRO A 248 -15.55 10.70 4.39
N ILE A 249 -14.59 10.00 3.77
CA ILE A 249 -14.81 8.96 2.76
C ILE A 249 -15.40 7.67 3.37
N ALA A 250 -15.14 7.39 4.64
CA ALA A 250 -15.74 6.26 5.34
C ALA A 250 -17.23 6.52 5.61
N SER A 251 -18.09 5.55 5.29
CA SER A 251 -19.52 5.61 5.62
C SER A 251 -19.69 5.94 7.11
N GLN A 252 -20.55 6.91 7.46
CA GLN A 252 -20.89 7.28 8.83
C GLN A 252 -20.98 6.10 9.84
N PRO A 253 -21.58 4.92 9.51
CA PRO A 253 -21.59 3.78 10.43
C PRO A 253 -20.21 3.24 10.82
N LEU A 254 -19.24 3.20 9.90
CA LEU A 254 -17.88 2.73 10.20
C LEU A 254 -17.21 3.68 11.20
N PHE A 255 -17.40 5.00 11.02
CA PHE A 255 -16.91 6.00 11.96
C PHE A 255 -17.42 5.77 13.38
N PHE A 256 -18.74 5.67 13.55
CA PHE A 256 -19.34 5.43 14.86
C PHE A 256 -18.91 4.09 15.46
N SER A 257 -18.80 3.04 14.63
CA SER A 257 -18.34 1.74 15.08
C SER A 257 -16.89 1.78 15.58
N ARG A 258 -15.99 2.51 14.90
CA ARG A 258 -14.60 2.69 15.34
C ARG A 258 -14.53 3.46 16.65
N ILE A 259 -15.31 4.53 16.80
CA ILE A 259 -15.37 5.29 18.06
C ILE A 259 -15.88 4.41 19.21
N ALA A 260 -16.96 3.67 19.00
CA ALA A 260 -17.54 2.79 20.00
C ALA A 260 -16.58 1.66 20.42
N PHE A 261 -16.17 0.81 19.47
CA PHE A 261 -15.35 -0.38 19.76
C PHE A 261 -13.89 -0.03 20.06
N GLY A 262 -13.34 1.01 19.44
CA GLY A 262 -11.94 1.39 19.60
C GLY A 262 -11.64 2.22 20.86
N PHE A 263 -12.60 3.03 21.31
CA PHE A 263 -12.32 4.07 22.30
C PHE A 263 -13.29 4.04 23.48
N VAL A 264 -14.59 3.93 23.27
CA VAL A 264 -15.59 4.03 24.36
C VAL A 264 -15.75 2.70 25.11
N LEU A 265 -16.09 1.62 24.40
CA LEU A 265 -16.40 0.31 24.98
C LEU A 265 -15.22 -0.32 25.72
N PRO A 266 -13.95 -0.22 25.25
CA PRO A 266 -12.81 -0.75 26.02
C PRO A 266 -12.62 -0.11 27.39
N VAL A 267 -12.90 1.20 27.51
CA VAL A 267 -12.80 1.94 28.77
C VAL A 267 -13.94 1.54 29.69
N ALA A 268 -15.17 1.46 29.17
CA ALA A 268 -16.34 1.03 29.94
C ALA A 268 -16.22 -0.42 30.44
N ALA A 269 -15.64 -1.32 29.63
CA ALA A 269 -15.45 -2.72 29.95
C ALA A 269 -14.12 -3.02 30.65
N TYR A 270 -13.37 -2.01 31.12
CA TYR A 270 -12.03 -2.20 31.69
C TYR A 270 -12.00 -3.19 32.87
N THR A 271 -13.08 -3.23 33.68
CA THR A 271 -13.25 -4.18 34.79
C THR A 271 -13.39 -5.63 34.31
N LEU A 272 -13.93 -5.83 33.11
CA LEU A 272 -14.00 -7.10 32.39
C LEU A 272 -12.91 -7.13 31.33
N TYR A 273 -11.66 -7.16 31.79
CA TYR A 273 -10.49 -6.97 30.94
C TYR A 273 -10.42 -7.83 29.66
N PRO A 274 -10.83 -9.12 29.65
CA PRO A 274 -10.92 -9.90 28.41
C PRO A 274 -11.91 -9.32 27.38
N LEU A 275 -13.04 -8.77 27.84
CA LEU A 275 -14.02 -8.11 26.99
C LEU A 275 -13.47 -6.77 26.44
N ALA A 276 -12.74 -6.02 27.26
CA ALA A 276 -12.05 -4.80 26.80
C ALA A 276 -11.04 -5.11 25.68
N ILE A 277 -10.27 -6.21 25.79
CA ILE A 277 -9.38 -6.68 24.72
C ILE A 277 -10.16 -6.99 23.45
N ALA A 278 -11.29 -7.72 23.56
CA ALA A 278 -12.10 -8.05 22.39
C ALA A 278 -12.59 -6.79 21.67
N PHE A 279 -13.07 -5.79 22.40
CA PHE A 279 -13.48 -4.51 21.82
C PHE A 279 -12.31 -3.79 21.15
N VAL A 280 -11.13 -3.74 21.79
CA VAL A 280 -9.91 -3.17 21.18
C VAL A 280 -9.60 -3.85 19.85
N LEU A 281 -9.57 -5.18 19.81
CA LEU A 281 -9.26 -5.93 18.59
C LEU A 281 -10.27 -5.65 17.47
N VAL A 282 -11.57 -5.56 17.79
CA VAL A 282 -12.61 -5.19 16.83
C VAL A 282 -12.40 -3.76 16.33
N GLY A 283 -12.13 -2.80 17.22
CA GLY A 283 -11.85 -1.42 16.85
C GLY A 283 -10.63 -1.29 15.93
N GLU A 284 -9.56 -2.04 16.21
CA GLU A 284 -8.35 -2.06 15.37
C GLU A 284 -8.60 -2.72 14.00
N LEU A 285 -9.44 -3.75 13.94
CA LEU A 285 -9.88 -4.35 12.68
C LEU A 285 -10.70 -3.36 11.84
N ILE A 286 -11.60 -2.58 12.46
CA ILE A 286 -12.39 -1.56 11.76
C ILE A 286 -11.47 -0.48 11.15
N ASP A 287 -10.51 0.05 11.92
CA ASP A 287 -9.54 1.05 11.42
C ASP A 287 -8.73 0.50 10.24
N ARG A 288 -8.37 -0.80 10.29
CA ARG A 288 -7.67 -1.50 9.21
C ARG A 288 -8.56 -1.69 7.98
N VAL A 289 -9.83 -2.06 8.13
CA VAL A 289 -10.78 -2.19 7.02
C VAL A 289 -10.96 -0.83 6.33
N GLU A 290 -11.16 0.24 7.09
CA GLU A 290 -11.23 1.59 6.54
C GLU A 290 -9.96 1.98 5.79
N PHE A 291 -8.78 1.62 6.31
CA PHE A 291 -7.52 1.84 5.61
C PHE A 291 -7.49 1.19 4.22
N TYR A 292 -8.00 -0.04 4.08
CA TYR A 292 -8.06 -0.70 2.77
C TYR A 292 -9.17 -0.15 1.86
N LEU A 293 -10.25 0.42 2.42
CA LEU A 293 -11.28 1.12 1.65
C LEU A 293 -10.80 2.45 1.06
N GLU A 294 -9.86 3.10 1.76
CA GLU A 294 -9.23 4.36 1.38
C GLU A 294 -7.98 4.20 0.50
N LEU A 295 -7.50 2.97 0.27
CA LEU A 295 -6.39 2.72 -0.65
C LEU A 295 -6.79 3.14 -2.07
N ASP A 296 -6.42 4.37 -2.44
CA ASP A 296 -6.54 4.88 -3.79
C ASP A 296 -5.15 5.03 -4.42
N PHE A 297 -4.89 4.24 -5.45
CA PHE A 297 -3.68 4.35 -6.23
C PHE A 297 -3.97 5.27 -7.40
N ALA A 298 -3.18 6.33 -7.56
CA ALA A 298 -3.21 7.15 -8.77
C ALA A 298 -2.84 6.27 -9.97
N GLN A 299 -3.86 5.82 -10.71
CA GLN A 299 -3.67 5.09 -11.95
C GLN A 299 -3.54 6.09 -13.09
N PRO A 300 -2.74 5.80 -14.14
CA PRO A 300 -2.67 6.67 -15.30
C PRO A 300 -4.06 7.01 -15.87
N SER A 301 -5.00 6.05 -15.87
CA SER A 301 -6.38 6.25 -16.31
C SER A 301 -7.19 7.20 -15.41
N THR A 302 -7.08 7.07 -14.08
CA THR A 302 -7.80 7.96 -13.15
C THR A 302 -7.23 9.37 -13.18
N GLN A 303 -5.90 9.49 -13.28
CA GLN A 303 -5.23 10.77 -13.44
C GLN A 303 -5.60 11.44 -14.77
N MET A 304 -5.55 10.70 -15.89
CA MET A 304 -5.96 11.24 -17.21
C MET A 304 -7.39 11.77 -17.18
N ARG A 305 -8.33 11.07 -16.52
CA ARG A 305 -9.72 11.52 -16.39
C ARG A 305 -9.83 12.79 -15.55
N ALA A 306 -9.14 12.85 -14.41
CA ALA A 306 -9.13 14.05 -13.57
C ALA A 306 -8.61 15.28 -14.33
N ASP A 307 -7.61 15.09 -15.21
CA ASP A 307 -7.09 16.18 -16.03
C ASP A 307 -8.06 16.57 -17.16
N LEU A 308 -8.75 15.61 -17.77
CA LEU A 308 -9.80 15.88 -18.76
C LEU A 308 -11.00 16.63 -18.14
N GLU A 309 -11.43 16.24 -16.95
CA GLU A 309 -12.52 16.92 -16.22
C GLU A 309 -12.11 18.36 -15.86
N ARG A 310 -10.86 18.60 -15.46
CA ARG A 310 -10.33 19.96 -15.23
C ARG A 310 -10.24 20.81 -16.49
N ALA A 311 -9.98 20.20 -17.65
CA ALA A 311 -9.90 20.92 -18.93
C ALA A 311 -11.28 21.27 -19.51
N MET A 312 -12.35 20.66 -18.98
CA MET A 312 -13.74 20.94 -19.37
C MET A 312 -14.43 22.01 -18.50
N VAL A 313 -13.79 22.45 -17.42
CA VAL A 313 -14.23 23.52 -16.52
C VAL A 313 -13.47 24.80 -16.84
#